data_AF-A0A2I0QFT8-F1
#
_entry.id   AF-A0A2I0QFT8-F1
#
_cell.length_a   1.000
_cell.length_b   1.000
_cell.length_c   1.000
_cell.angle_alpha   90.00
_cell.angle_beta   90.00
_cell.angle_gamma   90.00
#
_symmetry.space_group_name_H-M   'P 1'
#
loop_
_entity.id
_entity.type
_entity.pdbx_description
1 polymer ?
#
loop_
_entity_poly.entity_id
_entity_poly.type
_entity_poly.pdbx_seq_one_letter_code
_entity_poly.pdbx_strand_id
1 'polypeptide(L)'
;MPAELIIMARALVEKRYAEILNLSNINLPDVIAEKAKLLKSEFKKIEMEIFPKIFMKSTANPEMPPSIARIVQKIENKEKVNHNERFVLASFLVNKETPVEEIKKIFAHSSNYDEKKTSYYLDYLAKRKYTCPSYSTMKSLGIWFSEDEEKFKNPLAYRKREK
;
A
#
# COMPACT_ATOMS: atom_id res chain seq x y z
N MET A 1 -2.92 20.61 -1.54
CA MET A 1 -2.35 21.57 -0.56
C MET A 1 -2.87 21.34 0.87
N PRO A 2 -4.18 21.47 1.22
CA PRO A 2 -4.61 21.37 2.63
C PRO A 2 -4.58 19.93 3.20
N ALA A 3 -4.92 18.94 2.38
CA ALA A 3 -4.98 17.54 2.81
C ALA A 3 -3.59 16.96 3.15
N GLU A 4 -2.55 17.35 2.40
CA GLU A 4 -1.17 16.94 2.67
C GLU A 4 -0.64 17.56 3.97
N LEU A 5 -1.00 18.82 4.24
CA LEU A 5 -0.72 19.49 5.51
C LEU A 5 -1.40 18.80 6.70
N ILE A 6 -2.66 18.36 6.55
CA ILE A 6 -3.38 17.61 7.60
C ILE A 6 -2.72 16.24 7.85
N ILE A 7 -2.26 15.55 6.80
CA ILE A 7 -1.57 14.25 6.92
C ILE A 7 -0.21 14.43 7.61
N MET A 8 0.57 15.42 7.18
CA MET A 8 1.86 15.78 7.80
C MET A 8 1.67 16.16 9.27
N ALA A 9 0.66 16.99 9.58
CA ALA A 9 0.33 17.39 10.94
C ALA A 9 -0.06 16.19 11.79
N ARG A 10 -0.88 15.28 11.26
CA ARG A 10 -1.27 14.05 11.97
C ARG A 10 -0.08 13.14 12.24
N ALA A 11 0.81 12.93 11.26
CA ALA A 11 2.01 12.13 11.44
C ALA A 11 2.98 12.75 12.47
N LEU A 12 3.11 14.07 12.49
CA LEU A 12 3.89 14.80 13.51
C LEU A 12 3.29 14.65 14.91
N VAL A 13 1.96 14.74 15.03
CA VAL A 13 1.25 14.53 16.29
C VAL A 13 1.41 13.09 16.77
N GLU A 14 1.17 12.10 15.91
CA GLU A 14 1.33 10.67 16.24
C GLU A 14 2.76 10.35 16.68
N LYS A 15 3.77 10.87 15.96
CA LYS A 15 5.18 10.72 16.34
C LYS A 15 5.48 11.33 17.71
N ARG A 16 5.02 12.57 17.96
CA ARG A 16 5.26 13.27 19.22
C ARG A 16 4.53 12.60 20.40
N TYR A 17 3.32 12.11 20.19
CA TYR A 17 2.61 11.31 21.20
C TYR A 17 3.30 9.98 21.47
N ALA A 18 3.83 9.28 20.46
CA ALA A 18 4.58 8.04 20.65
C ALA A 18 5.86 8.25 21.47
N GLU A 19 6.56 9.36 21.25
CA GLU A 19 7.73 9.78 22.05
C GLU A 19 7.33 10.15 23.49
N ILE A 20 6.28 10.95 23.67
CA ILE A 20 5.79 11.39 25.00
C ILE A 20 5.23 10.22 25.82
N LEU A 21 4.42 9.37 25.21
CA LEU A 21 3.81 8.20 25.86
C LEU A 21 4.82 7.07 26.05
N ASN A 22 6.04 7.20 25.50
CA ASN A 22 7.10 6.20 25.54
C ASN A 22 6.55 4.79 25.27
N LEU A 23 5.77 4.66 24.19
CA LEU A 23 5.09 3.40 23.83
C LEU A 23 6.08 2.22 23.68
N SER A 24 7.36 2.54 23.43
CA SER A 24 8.50 1.62 23.43
C SER A 24 8.80 0.95 24.78
N ASN A 25 8.40 1.55 25.90
CA ASN A 25 8.60 1.05 27.27
C ASN A 25 7.33 0.54 27.94
N ILE A 26 6.23 0.40 27.20
CA ILE A 26 5.01 -0.20 27.73
C ILE A 26 5.24 -1.72 27.82
N ASN A 27 5.42 -2.21 29.05
CA ASN A 27 5.38 -3.64 29.30
C ASN A 27 3.93 -4.11 29.26
N LEU A 28 3.49 -4.54 28.08
CA LEU A 28 2.15 -5.01 27.87
C LEU A 28 1.96 -6.33 28.63
N PRO A 29 0.94 -6.48 29.50
CA PRO A 29 0.71 -7.72 30.21
C PRO A 29 0.68 -8.91 29.25
N ASP A 30 1.32 -10.02 29.62
CA ASP A 30 1.53 -11.18 28.75
C ASP A 30 0.22 -11.68 28.11
N VAL A 31 -0.88 -11.61 28.85
CA VAL A 31 -2.22 -11.98 28.39
C VAL A 31 -2.66 -11.16 27.17
N ILE A 32 -2.38 -9.85 27.16
CA ILE A 32 -2.74 -8.96 26.05
C ILE A 32 -1.77 -9.18 24.88
N ALA A 33 -0.48 -9.33 25.16
CA ALA A 33 0.53 -9.60 24.13
C ALA A 33 0.26 -10.91 23.38
N GLU A 34 -0.07 -11.98 24.11
CA GLU A 34 -0.42 -13.28 23.53
C GLU A 34 -1.73 -13.21 22.71
N LYS A 35 -2.77 -12.55 23.24
CA LYS A 35 -4.00 -12.34 22.46
C LYS A 35 -3.76 -11.51 21.20
N ALA A 36 -2.91 -10.49 21.25
CA ALA A 36 -2.56 -9.68 20.09
C ALA A 36 -1.79 -10.50 19.04
N LYS A 37 -0.86 -11.38 19.47
CA LYS A 37 -0.16 -12.31 18.57
C LYS A 37 -1.13 -13.27 17.88
N LEU A 38 -2.05 -13.87 18.65
CA LEU A 38 -3.10 -14.76 18.11
C LEU A 38 -4.00 -14.02 17.12
N LEU A 39 -4.45 -12.82 17.48
CA LEU A 39 -5.29 -12.03 16.60
C LEU A 39 -4.55 -11.67 15.30
N LYS A 40 -3.26 -11.32 15.39
CA LYS A 40 -2.41 -11.05 14.23
C LYS A 40 -2.26 -12.26 13.33
N SER A 41 -2.13 -13.47 13.89
CA SER A 41 -2.01 -14.70 13.10
C SER A 41 -3.34 -15.08 12.43
N GLU A 42 -4.48 -14.89 13.11
CA GLU A 42 -5.81 -15.08 12.52
C GLU A 42 -6.09 -14.08 11.40
N PHE A 43 -5.77 -12.79 11.59
CA PHE A 43 -5.85 -11.79 10.53
C PHE A 43 -4.96 -12.17 9.33
N LYS A 44 -3.75 -12.67 9.57
CA LYS A 44 -2.85 -13.12 8.49
C LYS A 44 -3.43 -14.30 7.70
N LYS A 45 -4.10 -15.26 8.37
CA LYS A 45 -4.79 -16.38 7.69
C LYS A 45 -5.94 -15.89 6.83
N ILE A 46 -6.78 -15.02 7.38
CA ILE A 46 -7.89 -14.39 6.65
C ILE A 46 -7.36 -13.62 5.44
N GLU A 47 -6.30 -12.83 5.63
CA GLU A 47 -5.63 -12.14 4.53
C GLU A 47 -5.12 -13.11 3.46
N MET A 48 -4.46 -14.21 3.84
CA MET A 48 -3.94 -15.23 2.93
C MET A 48 -5.02 -16.05 2.22
N GLU A 49 -6.24 -16.17 2.76
CA GLU A 49 -7.34 -16.87 2.10
C GLU A 49 -8.14 -15.95 1.16
N ILE A 50 -8.27 -14.69 1.55
CA ILE A 50 -8.96 -13.67 0.75
C ILE A 50 -8.09 -13.24 -0.44
N PHE A 51 -6.78 -13.05 -0.22
CA PHE A 51 -5.85 -12.61 -1.25
C PHE A 51 -5.90 -13.42 -2.55
N PRO A 52 -5.74 -14.76 -2.55
CA PRO A 52 -5.70 -15.55 -3.78
C PRO A 52 -7.05 -15.59 -4.49
N LYS A 53 -8.17 -15.56 -3.76
CA LYS A 53 -9.52 -15.54 -4.35
C LYS A 53 -9.83 -14.22 -5.06
N ILE A 54 -9.35 -13.10 -4.52
CA ILE A 54 -9.53 -11.78 -5.15
C ILE A 54 -8.46 -11.53 -6.23
N PHE A 55 -7.22 -12.04 -6.06
CA PHE A 55 -6.13 -11.96 -7.06
C PHE A 55 -6.49 -12.65 -8.38
N MET A 56 -7.23 -13.75 -8.31
CA MET A 56 -7.75 -14.46 -9.49
C MET A 56 -8.74 -13.63 -10.32
N LYS A 57 -9.36 -12.60 -9.75
CA LYS A 57 -10.42 -11.83 -10.42
C LYS A 57 -9.92 -10.59 -11.15
N SER A 58 -8.79 -9.97 -10.74
CA SER A 58 -8.42 -8.65 -11.27
C SER A 58 -7.25 -8.61 -12.25
N THR A 59 -6.22 -9.46 -12.19
CA THR A 59 -5.18 -9.47 -13.25
C THR A 59 -4.35 -10.76 -13.25
N ALA A 60 -4.28 -11.44 -14.40
CA ALA A 60 -3.44 -12.60 -14.67
C ALA A 60 -1.93 -12.27 -14.80
N ASN A 61 -1.39 -11.37 -13.98
CA ASN A 61 0.02 -11.01 -14.01
C ASN A 61 0.77 -11.65 -12.82
N PRO A 62 1.48 -12.77 -13.02
CA PRO A 62 2.24 -13.43 -11.96
C PRO A 62 3.37 -12.57 -11.36
N GLU A 63 3.75 -11.48 -12.03
CA GLU A 63 4.77 -10.53 -11.57
C GLU A 63 4.22 -9.39 -10.68
N MET A 64 2.89 -9.34 -10.45
CA MET A 64 2.30 -8.32 -9.59
C MET A 64 2.58 -8.63 -8.10
N PRO A 65 3.23 -7.72 -7.35
CA PRO A 65 3.46 -7.91 -5.93
C PRO A 65 2.14 -7.93 -5.14
N PRO A 66 2.00 -8.77 -4.08
CA PRO A 66 0.81 -8.79 -3.25
C PRO A 66 0.38 -7.43 -2.70
N SER A 67 1.32 -6.58 -2.25
CA SER A 67 1.01 -5.22 -1.79
C SER A 67 0.33 -4.36 -2.85
N ILE A 68 0.79 -4.42 -4.10
CA ILE A 68 0.18 -3.69 -5.23
C ILE A 68 -1.20 -4.23 -5.54
N ALA A 69 -1.34 -5.56 -5.60
CA ALA A 69 -2.63 -6.21 -5.85
C ALA A 69 -3.67 -5.80 -4.80
N ARG A 70 -3.27 -5.72 -3.52
CA ARG A 70 -4.15 -5.23 -2.44
C ARG A 70 -4.67 -3.83 -2.71
N ILE A 71 -3.79 -2.92 -3.15
CA ILE A 71 -4.19 -1.54 -3.40
C ILE A 71 -5.21 -1.49 -4.54
N VAL A 72 -4.99 -2.25 -5.61
CA VAL A 72 -5.97 -2.38 -6.72
C VAL A 72 -7.32 -2.88 -6.20
N GLN A 73 -7.32 -3.93 -5.38
CA GLN A 73 -8.55 -4.50 -4.81
C GLN A 73 -9.30 -3.51 -3.92
N LYS A 74 -8.59 -2.76 -3.08
CA LYS A 74 -9.21 -1.71 -2.27
C LYS A 74 -9.90 -0.67 -3.16
N ILE A 75 -9.29 -0.30 -4.29
CA ILE A 75 -9.87 0.64 -5.24
C ILE A 75 -11.13 0.04 -5.90
N GLU A 76 -11.08 -1.20 -6.37
CA GLU A 76 -12.21 -1.90 -6.99
C GLU A 76 -13.38 -2.08 -6.03
N ASN A 77 -13.10 -2.38 -4.76
CA ASN A 77 -14.09 -2.52 -3.69
C ASN A 77 -14.63 -1.18 -3.17
N LYS A 78 -14.19 -0.04 -3.74
CA LYS A 78 -14.52 1.32 -3.27
C LYS A 78 -14.11 1.57 -1.81
N GLU A 79 -13.12 0.85 -1.32
CA GLU A 79 -12.54 1.06 0.00
C GLU A 79 -11.65 2.32 0.02
N LYS A 80 -11.39 2.83 1.23
CA LYS A 80 -10.55 4.01 1.40
C LYS A 80 -9.09 3.67 1.11
N VAL A 81 -8.56 4.25 0.04
CA VAL A 81 -7.13 4.21 -0.32
C VAL A 81 -6.46 5.54 0.01
N ASN A 82 -5.42 5.49 0.84
CA ASN A 82 -4.71 6.67 1.29
C ASN A 82 -3.78 7.22 0.19
N HIS A 83 -3.27 8.45 0.38
CA HIS A 83 -2.43 9.11 -0.62
C HIS A 83 -1.13 8.33 -0.93
N ASN A 84 -0.52 7.73 0.10
CA ASN A 84 0.72 6.96 -0.06
C ASN A 84 0.47 5.68 -0.86
N GLU A 85 -0.63 4.97 -0.61
CA GLU A 85 -1.02 3.79 -1.39
C GLU A 85 -1.27 4.15 -2.86
N ARG A 86 -1.95 5.28 -3.13
CA ARG A 86 -2.12 5.79 -4.49
C ARG A 86 -0.78 6.06 -5.17
N PHE A 87 0.17 6.65 -4.45
CA PHE A 87 1.52 6.91 -4.94
C PHE A 87 2.30 5.63 -5.22
N VAL A 88 2.25 4.64 -4.33
CA VAL A 88 2.88 3.33 -4.56
C VAL A 88 2.32 2.68 -5.82
N LEU A 89 0.99 2.61 -5.95
CA LEU A 89 0.35 2.00 -7.12
C LEU A 89 0.70 2.74 -8.41
N ALA A 90 0.55 4.06 -8.43
CA ALA A 90 0.80 4.86 -9.62
C ALA A 90 2.27 4.81 -10.05
N SER A 91 3.20 4.99 -9.10
CA SER A 91 4.64 4.90 -9.41
C SER A 91 5.04 3.50 -9.89
N PHE A 92 4.50 2.43 -9.30
CA PHE A 92 4.74 1.06 -9.76
C PHE A 92 4.28 0.85 -11.21
N LEU A 93 3.02 1.19 -11.52
CA LEU A 93 2.44 0.98 -12.85
C LEU A 93 3.11 1.83 -13.93
N VAL A 94 3.44 3.09 -13.61
CA VAL A 94 4.19 3.98 -14.52
C VAL A 94 5.59 3.42 -14.82
N ASN A 95 6.30 2.90 -13.81
CA ASN A 95 7.62 2.29 -14.01
C ASN A 95 7.56 0.93 -14.74
N LYS A 96 6.39 0.26 -14.72
CA LYS A 96 6.11 -0.94 -15.53
C LYS A 96 5.60 -0.60 -16.92
N GLU A 97 5.66 0.66 -17.32
CA GLU A 97 5.23 1.15 -18.63
C GLU A 97 3.76 0.83 -18.96
N THR A 98 2.92 0.70 -17.91
CA THR A 98 1.49 0.47 -18.09
C THR A 98 0.86 1.69 -18.76
N PRO A 99 0.03 1.52 -19.81
CA PRO A 99 -0.62 2.64 -20.49
C PRO A 99 -1.42 3.51 -19.52
N VAL A 100 -1.29 4.84 -19.64
CA VAL A 100 -1.98 5.81 -18.76
C VAL A 100 -3.48 5.56 -18.73
N GLU A 101 -4.09 5.22 -19.87
CA GLU A 101 -5.50 4.89 -19.97
C GLU A 101 -5.92 3.69 -19.11
N GLU A 102 -5.07 2.66 -18.99
CA GLU A 102 -5.33 1.50 -18.14
C GLU A 102 -5.20 1.85 -16.66
N ILE A 103 -4.19 2.64 -16.31
CA ILE A 103 -4.03 3.13 -14.92
C ILE A 103 -5.24 3.98 -14.51
N LYS A 104 -5.76 4.83 -15.42
CA LYS A 104 -6.97 5.62 -15.18
C LYS A 104 -8.20 4.74 -14.93
N LYS A 105 -8.38 3.63 -15.67
CA LYS A 105 -9.49 2.69 -15.44
C LYS A 105 -9.47 2.09 -14.04
N ILE A 106 -8.29 1.80 -13.49
CA ILE A 106 -8.17 1.33 -12.10
C ILE A 106 -8.67 2.43 -11.15
N PHE A 107 -8.08 3.64 -11.22
CA PHE A 107 -8.46 4.74 -10.34
C PHE A 107 -9.92 5.22 -10.50
N ALA A 108 -10.56 4.96 -11.64
CA ALA A 108 -11.95 5.30 -11.91
C ALA A 108 -12.95 4.64 -10.94
N HIS A 109 -12.57 3.53 -10.30
CA HIS A 109 -13.41 2.86 -9.30
C HIS A 109 -13.41 3.58 -7.94
N SER A 110 -12.47 4.50 -7.68
CA SER A 110 -12.41 5.25 -6.42
C SER A 110 -13.52 6.32 -6.34
N SER A 111 -14.14 6.47 -5.18
CA SER A 111 -15.26 7.40 -4.94
C SER A 111 -14.97 8.87 -5.31
N ASN A 112 -13.72 9.31 -5.21
CA ASN A 112 -13.31 10.70 -5.48
C ASN A 112 -12.48 10.82 -6.77
N TYR A 113 -12.77 9.98 -7.77
CA TYR A 113 -12.04 9.99 -9.03
C TYR A 113 -12.31 11.28 -9.82
N ASP A 114 -11.22 11.86 -10.35
CA ASP A 114 -11.23 13.02 -11.23
C ASP A 114 -10.22 12.73 -12.35
N GLU A 115 -10.71 12.57 -13.57
CA GLU A 115 -9.89 12.14 -14.70
C GLU A 115 -8.78 13.14 -15.01
N LYS A 116 -9.08 14.45 -14.99
CA LYS A 116 -8.12 15.50 -15.34
C LYS A 116 -6.99 15.54 -14.31
N LYS A 117 -7.33 15.49 -13.01
CA LYS A 117 -6.33 15.45 -11.93
C LYS A 117 -5.50 14.18 -11.98
N THR A 118 -6.12 13.03 -12.25
CA THR A 118 -5.41 11.74 -12.33
C THR A 118 -4.45 11.74 -13.52
N SER A 119 -4.87 12.26 -14.67
CA SER A 119 -4.03 12.35 -15.88
C SER A 119 -2.81 13.23 -15.64
N TYR A 120 -3.02 14.43 -15.08
CA TYR A 120 -1.92 15.33 -14.69
C TYR A 120 -0.97 14.67 -13.69
N TYR A 121 -1.51 13.99 -12.69
CA TYR A 121 -0.72 13.30 -11.68
C TYR A 121 0.17 12.20 -12.27
N LEU A 122 -0.37 11.37 -13.16
CA LEU A 122 0.38 10.29 -13.81
C LEU A 122 1.47 10.84 -14.75
N ASP A 123 1.16 11.88 -15.52
CA ASP A 123 2.13 12.57 -16.36
C ASP A 123 3.26 13.21 -15.53
N TYR A 124 2.91 13.84 -14.41
CA TYR A 124 3.89 14.41 -13.48
C TYR A 124 4.83 13.34 -12.93
N LEU A 125 4.28 12.18 -12.51
CA LEU A 125 5.09 11.06 -12.01
C LEU A 125 6.07 10.53 -13.08
N ALA A 126 5.60 10.36 -14.31
CA ALA A 126 6.40 9.89 -15.43
C ALA A 126 7.52 10.89 -15.78
N LYS A 127 7.18 12.18 -15.90
CA LYS A 127 8.15 13.26 -16.21
C LYS A 127 9.24 13.39 -15.15
N ARG A 128 8.88 13.25 -13.88
CA ARG A 128 9.82 13.34 -12.76
C ARG A 128 10.58 12.04 -12.49
N LYS A 129 10.28 10.96 -13.23
CA LYS A 129 10.89 9.64 -13.07
C LYS A 129 10.85 9.17 -11.61
N TYR A 130 9.71 9.39 -10.95
CA TYR A 130 9.54 8.90 -9.58
C TYR A 130 9.63 7.38 -9.57
N THR A 131 10.42 6.85 -8.64
CA THR A 131 10.54 5.41 -8.44
C THR A 131 9.59 4.95 -7.35
N CYS A 132 9.13 3.70 -7.46
CA CYS A 132 8.32 3.08 -6.43
C CYS A 132 9.12 3.01 -5.11
N PRO A 133 8.54 3.43 -3.97
CA PRO A 133 9.25 3.45 -2.70
C PRO A 133 9.66 2.03 -2.27
N SER A 134 10.69 1.95 -1.42
CA SER A 134 11.15 0.69 -0.84
C SER A 134 10.12 0.09 0.12
N TYR A 135 10.18 -1.23 0.38
CA TYR A 135 9.32 -1.83 1.39
C TYR A 135 9.58 -1.28 2.80
N SER A 136 10.82 -0.91 3.12
CA SER A 136 11.15 -0.18 4.35
C SER A 136 10.41 1.16 4.44
N THR A 137 10.38 1.92 3.34
CA THR A 137 9.61 3.16 3.24
C THR A 137 8.10 2.89 3.33
N MET A 138 7.58 1.88 2.64
CA MET A 138 6.17 1.49 2.69
C MET A 138 5.74 1.14 4.12
N LYS A 139 6.60 0.44 4.88
CA LYS A 139 6.40 0.12 6.30
C LYS A 139 6.22 1.39 7.13
N SER A 140 7.11 2.37 6.98
CA SER A 140 7.04 3.66 7.67
C SER A 140 5.81 4.49 7.27
N LEU A 141 5.29 4.28 6.05
CA LEU A 141 4.06 4.92 5.55
C LEU A 141 2.78 4.17 5.94
N GLY A 142 2.89 3.09 6.73
CA GLY A 142 1.75 2.27 7.15
C GLY A 142 1.10 1.47 6.03
N ILE A 143 1.84 1.19 4.96
CA ILE A 143 1.35 0.38 3.82
C ILE A 143 1.70 -1.08 4.10
N TRP A 144 0.69 -1.93 4.00
CA TRP A 144 0.84 -3.37 4.16
C TRP A 144 1.58 -4.00 2.97
N PHE A 145 2.42 -5.00 3.25
CA PHE A 145 3.05 -5.89 2.28
C PHE A 145 3.29 -7.26 2.93
N SER A 146 3.49 -8.29 2.12
CA SER A 146 3.71 -9.66 2.57
C SER A 146 5.18 -9.95 2.94
N GLU A 147 5.41 -11.00 3.73
CA GLU A 147 6.76 -11.45 4.10
C GLU A 147 7.59 -11.92 2.89
N ASP A 148 6.92 -12.39 1.82
CA ASP A 148 7.60 -12.76 0.57
C ASP A 148 8.11 -11.54 -0.19
N GLU A 149 7.43 -10.41 -0.05
CA GLU A 149 7.85 -9.14 -0.64
C GLU A 149 9.03 -8.51 0.12
N GLU A 150 9.13 -8.70 1.43
CA GLU A 150 10.19 -8.13 2.28
C GLU A 150 11.62 -8.53 1.86
N LYS A 151 11.73 -9.64 1.13
CA LYS A 151 13.01 -10.15 0.57
C LYS A 151 13.56 -9.28 -0.57
N PHE A 152 12.74 -8.40 -1.14
CA PHE A 152 13.10 -7.55 -2.27
C PHE A 152 13.27 -6.09 -1.82
N LYS A 153 13.94 -5.29 -2.65
CA LYS A 153 14.18 -3.87 -2.32
C LYS A 153 12.89 -3.04 -2.34
N ASN A 154 12.04 -3.26 -3.34
CA ASN A 154 10.81 -2.51 -3.58
C ASN A 154 9.85 -3.35 -4.46
N PRO A 155 8.61 -2.90 -4.68
CA PRO A 155 7.66 -3.57 -5.57
C PRO A 155 8.18 -3.84 -6.97
N LEU A 156 9.00 -2.96 -7.55
CA LEU A 156 9.60 -3.16 -8.87
C LEU A 156 10.63 -4.30 -8.90
N ALA A 157 11.21 -4.66 -7.76
CA ALA A 157 12.18 -5.73 -7.60
C ALA A 157 11.56 -7.09 -7.26
N TYR A 158 10.26 -7.14 -6.95
CA TYR A 158 9.53 -8.37 -6.68
C TYR A 158 9.55 -9.34 -7.87
N ARG A 159 9.73 -10.62 -7.59
CA ARG A 159 9.63 -11.75 -8.53
C ARG A 159 8.88 -12.86 -7.81
N LYS A 160 7.93 -13.52 -8.47
CA LYS A 160 7.28 -14.68 -7.87
C LYS A 160 8.25 -15.86 -7.91
N ARG A 161 8.46 -16.55 -6.78
CA ARG A 161 9.22 -17.82 -6.80
C ARG A 161 8.42 -18.85 -7.59
N GLU A 162 9.03 -19.41 -8.63
CA GLU A 162 8.56 -20.67 -9.20
C GLU A 162 8.67 -21.75 -8.11
N LYS A 163 7.57 -22.49 -7.92
CA LYS A 163 7.51 -23.65 -7.01
C LYS A 163 7.88 -24.90 -7.78
#